data_AF-A0A1I2CTJ9-F1
#
_entry.id   AF-A0A1I2CTJ9-F1
#
_cell.length_a   1.000
_cell.length_b   1.000
_cell.length_c   1.000
_cell.angle_alpha   90.00
_cell.angle_beta   90.00
_cell.angle_gamma   90.00
#
_symmetry.space_group_name_H-M   'P 1'
#
loop_
_entity.id
_entity.type
_entity.pdbx_description
1 polymer ?
#
loop_
_entity_poly.entity_id
_entity_poly.type
_entity_poly.pdbx_seq_one_letter_code
_entity_poly.pdbx_strand_id
1 'polypeptide(L)'
;MDEHYESFYKQEGPFYPAEEYRMDSWKRAVQDVINDVIVDALQYKIDEREPLLLTELFKTKWQTQLALSWFRHETAYYLWLVQVSGLLLPLLERETGSFKGWVQYRKYPKAWSSQHYTLPLIEDKDNWKLYIFEKNPHLLARTVRTITELANAGSGPLPVSIHLHSLEDGHSNIYHTT
;
A
#
# COMPACT_ATOMS: atom_id res chain seq x y z
N MET A 1 16.23 -9.88 -27.22
CA MET A 1 14.95 -10.48 -27.69
C MET A 1 14.21 -10.70 -26.40
N ASP A 2 13.49 -9.66 -26.02
CA ASP A 2 13.24 -9.33 -24.63
C ASP A 2 11.94 -9.99 -24.20
N GLU A 3 12.05 -10.90 -23.25
CA GLU A 3 10.92 -11.63 -22.71
C GLU A 3 9.99 -10.65 -22.00
N HIS A 4 8.74 -10.64 -22.46
CA HIS A 4 7.61 -9.99 -21.82
C HIS A 4 7.49 -10.45 -20.37
N TYR A 5 7.77 -9.56 -19.41
CA TYR A 5 7.31 -9.71 -18.03
C TYR A 5 5.79 -9.51 -17.99
N GLU A 6 5.04 -10.55 -18.36
CA GLU A 6 3.62 -10.63 -18.08
C GLU A 6 3.43 -10.82 -16.56
N SER A 7 3.13 -9.72 -15.88
CA SER A 7 2.20 -9.61 -14.74
C SER A 7 1.83 -10.93 -14.03
N PHE A 8 2.66 -11.36 -13.08
CA PHE A 8 2.35 -12.46 -12.16
C PHE A 8 1.17 -12.18 -11.18
N TYR A 9 0.52 -11.01 -11.24
CA TYR A 9 -0.51 -10.60 -10.26
C TYR A 9 -1.87 -10.18 -10.86
N LYS A 10 -2.16 -10.56 -12.10
CA LYS A 10 -3.53 -10.56 -12.65
C LYS A 10 -4.20 -11.94 -12.57
N GLN A 11 -3.72 -12.84 -11.71
CA GLN A 11 -4.39 -14.11 -11.49
C GLN A 11 -5.55 -13.98 -10.50
N GLU A 12 -6.67 -14.62 -10.87
CA GLU A 12 -7.74 -15.07 -10.00
C GLU A 12 -7.14 -15.98 -8.91
N GLY A 13 -6.63 -15.38 -7.83
CA GLY A 13 -6.07 -16.13 -6.71
C GLY A 13 -7.17 -16.88 -5.92
N PRO A 14 -6.93 -18.12 -5.44
CA PRO A 14 -7.91 -18.94 -4.74
C PRO A 14 -8.21 -18.48 -3.30
N PHE A 15 -7.51 -17.45 -2.81
CA PHE A 15 -7.63 -16.96 -1.45
C PHE A 15 -8.22 -15.56 -1.43
N TYR A 16 -9.48 -15.48 -1.01
CA TYR A 16 -10.16 -14.24 -0.70
C TYR A 16 -10.40 -14.20 0.81
N PRO A 17 -10.07 -13.09 1.49
CA PRO A 17 -10.44 -12.95 2.89
C PRO A 17 -11.97 -13.09 3.02
N ALA A 18 -12.43 -14.03 3.85
CA ALA A 18 -13.85 -14.40 3.98
C ALA A 18 -14.73 -13.28 4.57
N GLU A 19 -14.12 -12.29 5.21
CA GLU A 19 -14.81 -11.23 5.94
C GLU A 19 -14.79 -9.89 5.18
N GLU A 20 -15.74 -9.01 5.43
CA GLU A 20 -15.79 -7.69 4.78
C GLU A 20 -14.66 -6.79 5.30
N TYR A 21 -13.83 -6.24 4.42
CA TYR A 21 -12.97 -5.09 4.74
C TYR A 21 -13.63 -3.84 4.14
N ARG A 22 -14.02 -2.89 4.98
CA ARG A 22 -14.73 -1.68 4.53
C ARG A 22 -13.86 -0.44 4.77
N MET A 23 -13.14 -0.06 3.73
CA MET A 23 -12.50 1.26 3.63
C MET A 23 -13.48 2.24 2.98
N ASP A 24 -13.59 3.45 3.52
CA ASP A 24 -14.35 4.53 2.90
C ASP A 24 -13.82 4.84 1.50
N SER A 25 -14.71 5.21 0.57
CA SER A 25 -14.33 5.44 -0.84
C SER A 25 -13.26 6.53 -1.02
N TRP A 26 -13.33 7.62 -0.25
CA TRP A 26 -12.32 8.68 -0.29
C TRP A 26 -10.97 8.20 0.27
N LYS A 27 -10.99 7.40 1.34
CA LYS A 27 -9.78 6.79 1.91
C LYS A 27 -9.12 5.85 0.91
N ARG A 28 -9.90 5.11 0.12
CA ARG A 28 -9.38 4.27 -0.96
C ARG A 28 -8.72 5.11 -2.04
N ALA A 29 -9.34 6.19 -2.49
CA ALA A 29 -8.70 7.06 -3.47
C ALA A 29 -7.35 7.60 -2.96
N VAL A 30 -7.25 7.90 -1.65
CA VAL A 30 -5.97 8.26 -1.01
C VAL A 30 -5.00 7.08 -1.00
N GLN A 31 -5.46 5.87 -0.69
CA GLN A 31 -4.65 4.64 -0.75
C GLN A 31 -4.10 4.38 -2.16
N ASP A 32 -4.91 4.59 -3.20
CA ASP A 32 -4.49 4.38 -4.58
C ASP A 32 -3.37 5.36 -4.97
N VAL A 33 -3.46 6.63 -4.54
CA VAL A 33 -2.37 7.60 -4.67
C VAL A 33 -1.11 7.15 -3.95
N ILE A 34 -1.25 6.70 -2.70
CA ILE A 34 -0.12 6.18 -1.90
C ILE A 34 0.57 5.02 -2.62
N ASN A 35 -0.22 4.07 -3.12
CA ASN A 35 0.28 2.90 -3.84
C ASN A 35 1.11 3.30 -5.06
N ASP A 36 0.59 4.20 -5.89
CA ASP A 36 1.26 4.65 -7.10
C ASP A 36 2.54 5.42 -6.78
N VAL A 37 2.53 6.26 -5.75
CA VAL A 37 3.73 6.99 -5.33
C VAL A 37 4.81 6.02 -4.85
N ILE A 38 4.44 5.01 -4.07
CA ILE A 38 5.39 3.98 -3.62
C ILE A 38 5.98 3.24 -4.83
N VAL A 39 5.14 2.75 -5.73
CA VAL A 39 5.59 1.97 -6.89
C VAL A 39 6.50 2.79 -7.79
N ASP A 40 6.15 4.05 -8.06
CA ASP A 40 6.98 4.94 -8.86
C ASP A 40 8.29 5.30 -8.14
N ALA A 41 8.25 5.59 -6.85
CA ALA A 41 9.46 5.88 -6.06
C ALA A 41 10.42 4.68 -6.04
N LEU A 42 9.91 3.46 -5.94
CA LEU A 42 10.72 2.23 -5.91
C LEU A 42 11.44 1.93 -7.23
N GLN A 43 11.08 2.59 -8.34
CA GLN A 43 11.82 2.49 -9.60
C GLN A 43 13.16 3.23 -9.56
N TYR A 44 13.30 4.21 -8.67
CA TYR A 44 14.53 4.96 -8.46
C TYR A 44 15.39 4.29 -7.40
N LYS A 45 16.70 4.44 -7.52
CA LYS A 45 17.63 4.00 -6.47
C LYS A 45 17.49 4.89 -5.23
N ILE A 46 17.91 4.37 -4.08
CA ILE A 46 17.79 5.09 -2.80
C ILE A 46 18.48 6.47 -2.82
N ASP A 47 19.62 6.59 -3.49
CA ASP A 47 20.38 7.83 -3.65
C ASP A 47 19.73 8.82 -4.62
N GLU A 48 18.79 8.38 -5.46
CA GLU A 48 18.05 9.20 -6.41
C GLU A 48 16.70 9.68 -5.82
N ARG A 49 16.22 9.08 -4.73
CA ARG A 49 14.94 9.39 -4.06
C ARG A 49 15.03 10.66 -3.21
N GLU A 50 15.50 11.74 -3.81
CA GLU A 50 15.62 13.03 -3.14
C GLU A 50 14.24 13.64 -2.84
N PRO A 51 14.13 14.50 -1.80
CA PRO A 51 12.85 15.11 -1.40
C PRO A 51 12.12 15.82 -2.54
N LEU A 52 12.85 16.46 -3.47
CA LEU A 52 12.27 17.14 -4.62
C LEU A 52 11.56 16.15 -5.56
N LEU A 53 12.24 15.05 -5.92
CA LEU A 53 11.67 14.01 -6.79
C LEU A 53 10.41 13.41 -6.17
N LEU A 54 10.49 12.97 -4.91
CA LEU A 54 9.38 12.34 -4.21
C LEU A 54 8.18 13.29 -4.04
N THR A 55 8.46 14.57 -3.78
CA THR A 55 7.42 15.60 -3.71
C THR A 55 6.71 15.79 -5.05
N GLU A 56 7.45 15.82 -6.16
CA GLU A 56 6.85 15.99 -7.49
C GLU A 56 6.06 14.75 -7.92
N LEU A 57 6.55 13.53 -7.62
CA LEU A 57 5.78 12.29 -7.81
C LEU A 57 4.47 12.35 -7.02
N PHE A 58 4.55 12.69 -5.73
CA PHE A 58 3.38 12.75 -4.86
C PHE A 58 2.35 13.77 -5.33
N LYS A 59 2.77 15.02 -5.61
CA LYS A 59 1.88 16.06 -6.13
C LYS A 59 1.19 15.63 -7.40
N THR A 60 1.93 15.04 -8.34
CA THR A 60 1.40 14.59 -9.62
C THR A 60 0.31 13.55 -9.42
N LYS A 61 0.56 12.51 -8.62
CA LYS A 61 -0.44 11.46 -8.34
C LYS A 61 -1.63 11.99 -7.56
N TRP A 62 -1.38 12.80 -6.53
CA TRP A 62 -2.43 13.39 -5.71
C TRP A 62 -3.39 14.24 -6.56
N GLN A 63 -2.86 15.17 -7.35
CA GLN A 63 -3.69 16.08 -8.15
C GLN A 63 -4.43 15.38 -9.29
N THR A 64 -3.86 14.31 -9.85
CA THR A 64 -4.49 13.56 -10.95
C THR A 64 -5.60 12.64 -10.49
N GLN A 65 -5.52 12.10 -9.27
CA GLN A 65 -6.44 11.06 -8.79
C GLN A 65 -7.42 11.55 -7.72
N LEU A 66 -7.05 12.57 -6.92
CA LEU A 66 -7.89 13.08 -5.85
C LEU A 66 -8.58 14.37 -6.28
N ALA A 67 -9.88 14.24 -6.56
CA ALA A 67 -10.75 15.39 -6.74
C ALA A 67 -11.07 16.06 -5.40
N LEU A 68 -11.12 17.40 -5.36
CA LEU A 68 -11.54 18.14 -4.17
C LEU A 68 -12.94 17.72 -3.67
N SER A 69 -13.82 17.28 -4.57
CA SER A 69 -15.18 16.83 -4.24
C SER A 69 -15.24 15.58 -3.34
N TRP A 70 -14.14 14.84 -3.18
CA TRP A 70 -14.05 13.76 -2.20
C TRP A 70 -14.08 14.27 -0.76
N PHE A 71 -13.78 15.55 -0.55
CA PHE A 71 -13.65 16.17 0.75
C PHE A 71 -14.80 17.14 0.97
N ARG A 72 -15.36 17.13 2.18
CA ARG A 72 -16.45 18.05 2.55
C ARG A 72 -16.03 19.52 2.48
N HIS A 73 -14.74 19.78 2.69
CA HIS A 73 -14.15 21.12 2.70
C HIS A 73 -12.79 21.09 2.01
N GLU A 74 -12.45 22.15 1.26
CA GLU A 74 -11.13 22.28 0.64
C GLU A 74 -10.00 22.25 1.66
N THR A 75 -10.20 22.83 2.84
CA THR A 75 -9.22 22.74 3.94
C THR A 75 -8.92 21.29 4.31
N ALA A 76 -9.93 20.40 4.33
CA ALA A 76 -9.71 18.99 4.63
C ALA A 76 -8.87 18.30 3.54
N TYR A 77 -9.08 18.67 2.26
CA TYR A 77 -8.25 18.18 1.16
C TYR A 77 -6.77 18.51 1.38
N TYR A 78 -6.46 19.77 1.68
CA TYR A 78 -5.06 20.20 1.88
C TYR A 78 -4.46 19.64 3.17
N LEU A 79 -5.24 19.51 4.25
CA LEU A 79 -4.77 18.87 5.48
C LEU A 79 -4.36 17.42 5.25
N TRP A 80 -5.16 16.64 4.51
CA TRP A 80 -4.82 15.26 4.18
C TRP A 80 -3.62 15.16 3.24
N LEU A 81 -3.52 16.06 2.25
CA LEU A 81 -2.34 16.15 1.39
C LEU A 81 -1.07 16.34 2.22
N VAL A 82 -1.06 17.31 3.13
CA VAL A 82 0.08 17.61 4.01
C VAL A 82 0.38 16.46 4.97
N GLN A 83 -0.66 15.87 5.59
CA GLN A 83 -0.50 14.76 6.52
C GLN A 83 0.13 13.54 5.83
N VAL A 84 -0.44 13.10 4.71
CA VAL A 84 0.01 11.87 4.03
C VAL A 84 1.40 12.07 3.45
N SER A 85 1.68 13.22 2.80
CA SER A 85 3.02 13.50 2.28
C SER A 85 4.06 13.60 3.39
N GLY A 86 3.73 14.28 4.49
CA GLY A 86 4.62 14.41 5.65
C GLY A 86 4.97 13.08 6.32
N LEU A 87 4.11 12.07 6.21
CA LEU A 87 4.37 10.72 6.71
C LEU A 87 5.07 9.82 5.68
N LEU A 88 4.61 9.82 4.43
CA LEU A 88 5.06 8.87 3.42
C LEU A 88 6.45 9.21 2.87
N LEU A 89 6.70 10.47 2.51
CA LEU A 89 7.93 10.82 1.77
C LEU A 89 9.21 10.54 2.58
N PRO A 90 9.30 10.88 3.89
CA PRO A 90 10.49 10.55 4.68
C PRO A 90 10.76 9.04 4.80
N LEU A 91 9.70 8.21 4.73
CA LEU A 91 9.84 6.75 4.72
C LEU A 91 10.40 6.27 3.39
N LEU A 92 9.92 6.82 2.27
CA LEU A 92 10.37 6.48 0.91
C LEU A 92 11.82 6.92 0.63
N GLU A 93 12.26 8.06 1.15
CA GLU A 93 13.65 8.54 1.06
C GLU A 93 14.65 7.49 1.56
N ARG A 94 14.24 6.68 2.55
CA ARG A 94 15.10 5.71 3.24
C ARG A 94 14.74 4.27 2.93
N GLU A 95 13.78 4.04 2.05
CA GLU A 95 13.27 2.70 1.78
C GLU A 95 14.32 1.87 1.01
N THR A 96 14.83 0.83 1.64
CA THR A 96 15.85 -0.07 1.07
C THR A 96 15.24 -1.26 0.34
N GLY A 97 13.95 -1.52 0.51
CA GLY A 97 13.29 -2.68 -0.08
C GLY A 97 12.98 -2.52 -1.57
N SER A 98 12.63 -3.64 -2.20
CA SER A 98 12.20 -3.72 -3.59
C SER A 98 10.73 -4.12 -3.69
N PHE A 99 10.08 -3.74 -4.78
CA PHE A 99 8.69 -4.12 -5.04
C PHE A 99 8.59 -5.64 -5.29
N LYS A 100 7.87 -6.35 -4.42
CA LYS A 100 7.68 -7.81 -4.50
C LYS A 100 6.39 -8.22 -5.20
N GLY A 101 5.36 -7.39 -5.10
CA GLY A 101 4.05 -7.69 -5.67
C GLY A 101 2.92 -6.93 -5.00
N TRP A 102 1.70 -7.39 -5.22
CA TRP A 102 0.50 -6.77 -4.69
C TRP A 102 -0.21 -7.69 -3.72
N VAL A 103 -0.64 -7.12 -2.59
CA VAL A 103 -1.63 -7.75 -1.72
C VAL A 103 -2.98 -7.17 -2.09
N GLN A 104 -3.94 -8.04 -2.37
CA GLN A 104 -5.27 -7.62 -2.77
C GLN A 104 -6.34 -8.10 -1.79
N TYR A 105 -7.13 -7.16 -1.31
CA TYR A 105 -8.31 -7.43 -0.50
C TYR A 105 -9.53 -7.30 -1.41
N ARG A 106 -10.27 -8.40 -1.59
CA ARG A 106 -11.56 -8.43 -2.31
C ARG A 106 -12.55 -9.24 -1.49
N LYS A 107 -13.80 -8.76 -1.40
CA LYS A 107 -14.91 -9.56 -0.87
C LYS A 107 -15.39 -10.56 -1.92
N TYR A 108 -15.16 -11.84 -1.69
CA TYR A 108 -15.78 -12.91 -2.48
C TYR A 108 -17.26 -13.10 -2.09
N PRO A 109 -18.19 -13.52 -2.98
CA PRO A 109 -18.07 -13.75 -4.43
C PRO A 109 -18.29 -12.47 -5.28
N LYS A 110 -18.32 -11.29 -4.66
CA LYS A 110 -18.60 -10.04 -5.36
C LYS A 110 -17.30 -9.43 -5.89
N ALA A 111 -16.78 -9.99 -6.98
CA ALA A 111 -15.66 -9.41 -7.73
C ALA A 111 -15.90 -7.94 -8.12
N TRP A 112 -17.17 -7.51 -8.17
CA TRP A 112 -17.60 -6.14 -8.49
C TRP A 112 -17.98 -5.33 -7.24
N SER A 113 -17.65 -5.81 -6.04
CA SER A 113 -17.91 -5.04 -4.83
C SER A 113 -17.01 -3.82 -4.80
N SER A 114 -17.60 -2.68 -4.46
CA SER A 114 -16.91 -1.44 -4.14
C SER A 114 -16.12 -1.52 -2.82
N GLN A 115 -15.67 -2.71 -2.40
CA GLN A 115 -14.99 -2.99 -1.14
C GLN A 115 -13.68 -3.74 -1.37
N HIS A 116 -12.90 -3.31 -2.36
CA HIS A 116 -11.57 -3.85 -2.63
C HIS A 116 -10.51 -2.77 -2.56
N TYR A 117 -9.32 -3.12 -2.07
CA TYR A 117 -8.12 -2.28 -2.15
C TYR A 117 -6.90 -3.17 -2.37
N THR A 118 -5.87 -2.57 -2.93
CA THR A 118 -4.57 -3.21 -3.16
C THR A 118 -3.51 -2.49 -2.35
N LEU A 119 -2.46 -3.21 -1.96
CA LEU A 119 -1.28 -2.65 -1.30
C LEU A 119 -0.03 -3.19 -1.98
N PRO A 120 0.96 -2.35 -2.30
CA PRO A 120 2.26 -2.83 -2.73
C PRO A 120 2.95 -3.53 -1.56
N LEU A 121 3.48 -4.72 -1.82
CA LEU A 121 4.33 -5.45 -0.90
C LEU A 121 5.78 -5.11 -1.24
N ILE A 122 6.51 -4.62 -0.25
CA ILE A 122 7.92 -4.29 -0.38
C ILE A 122 8.73 -5.33 0.38
N GLU A 123 9.72 -5.93 -0.25
CA GLU A 123 10.61 -6.89 0.38
C GLU A 123 11.95 -6.25 0.70
N ASP A 124 12.37 -6.38 1.96
CA ASP A 124 13.66 -5.92 2.45
C ASP A 124 14.29 -7.05 3.28
N LYS A 125 15.16 -7.82 2.64
CA LYS A 125 15.74 -9.06 3.18
C LYS A 125 14.62 -10.02 3.60
N ASP A 126 14.61 -10.43 4.87
CA ASP A 126 13.61 -11.33 5.43
C ASP A 126 12.36 -10.59 5.95
N ASN A 127 12.19 -9.29 5.65
CA ASN A 127 11.05 -8.51 6.14
C ASN A 127 10.20 -8.02 4.98
N TRP A 128 8.88 -7.98 5.22
CA TRP A 128 7.96 -7.34 4.29
C TRP A 128 7.44 -6.03 4.88
N LYS A 129 7.42 -4.97 4.08
CA LYS A 129 6.90 -3.65 4.46
C LYS A 129 5.66 -3.32 3.64
N LEU A 130 4.67 -2.73 4.30
CA LEU A 130 3.45 -2.23 3.69
C LEU A 130 3.08 -0.86 4.27
N TYR A 131 2.50 -0.05 3.41
CA TYR A 131 1.99 1.28 3.75
C TYR A 131 0.48 1.31 3.50
N ILE A 132 -0.29 1.60 4.54
CA ILE A 132 -1.75 1.60 4.48
C ILE A 132 -2.33 2.87 5.09
N PHE A 133 -3.34 3.45 4.45
CA PHE A 133 -4.08 4.62 4.92
C PHE A 133 -5.26 4.20 5.79
N GLU A 134 -4.97 3.52 6.89
CA GLU A 134 -5.95 3.09 7.88
C GLU A 134 -5.32 3.08 9.27
N LYS A 135 -6.05 3.59 10.27
CA LYS A 135 -5.61 3.60 11.67
C LYS A 135 -6.29 2.57 12.56
N ASN A 136 -7.38 1.96 12.11
CA ASN A 136 -8.12 1.00 12.94
C ASN A 136 -7.26 -0.25 13.22
N PRO A 137 -6.86 -0.50 14.48
CA PRO A 137 -5.92 -1.58 14.80
C PRO A 137 -6.46 -2.97 14.44
N HIS A 138 -7.79 -3.17 14.47
CA HIS A 138 -8.40 -4.43 14.06
C HIS A 138 -8.26 -4.66 12.56
N LEU A 139 -8.40 -3.60 11.74
CA LEU A 139 -8.22 -3.68 10.29
C LEU A 139 -6.74 -3.90 9.93
N LEU A 140 -5.83 -3.28 10.67
CA LEU A 140 -4.39 -3.46 10.48
C LEU A 140 -3.92 -4.88 10.83
N ALA A 141 -4.30 -5.39 12.01
CA ALA A 141 -3.98 -6.76 12.42
C ALA A 141 -4.56 -7.79 11.44
N ARG A 142 -5.76 -7.52 10.90
CA ARG A 142 -6.40 -8.39 9.91
C ARG A 142 -5.72 -8.35 8.54
N THR A 143 -5.19 -7.19 8.15
CA THR A 143 -4.36 -7.04 6.96
C THR A 143 -3.14 -7.96 7.08
N VAL A 144 -2.44 -7.90 8.21
CA VAL A 144 -1.28 -8.76 8.47
C VAL A 144 -1.65 -10.24 8.42
N ARG A 145 -2.74 -10.65 9.10
CA ARG A 145 -3.19 -12.04 9.06
C ARG A 145 -3.41 -12.54 7.64
N THR A 146 -4.05 -11.74 6.80
CA THR A 146 -4.31 -12.09 5.39
C THR A 146 -3.01 -12.24 4.61
N ILE A 147 -2.03 -11.37 4.85
CA ILE A 147 -0.71 -11.46 4.21
C ILE A 147 0.02 -12.72 4.65
N THR A 148 -0.01 -13.05 5.94
CA THR A 148 0.58 -14.28 6.46
C THR A 148 -0.09 -15.51 5.86
N GLU A 149 -1.42 -15.53 5.74
CA GLU A 149 -2.16 -16.61 5.08
C GLU A 149 -1.76 -16.75 3.60
N LEU A 150 -1.68 -15.64 2.86
CA LEU A 150 -1.24 -15.63 1.46
C LEU A 150 0.21 -16.10 1.31
N ALA A 151 1.08 -15.70 2.23
CA ALA A 151 2.48 -16.12 2.27
C ALA A 151 2.59 -17.63 2.51
N ASN A 152 1.82 -18.16 3.47
CA ASN A 152 1.78 -19.59 3.81
C ASN A 152 1.22 -20.46 2.68
N ALA A 153 0.29 -19.91 1.88
CA ALA A 153 -0.23 -20.59 0.71
C ALA A 153 0.73 -20.55 -0.49
N GLY A 154 1.69 -19.63 -0.49
CA GLY A 154 2.72 -19.52 -1.52
C GLY A 154 3.84 -20.56 -1.35
N SER A 155 4.54 -20.86 -2.44
CA SER A 155 5.70 -21.77 -2.44
C SER A 155 7.02 -21.09 -2.02
N GLY A 156 6.98 -19.81 -1.63
CA GLY A 156 8.15 -19.00 -1.31
C GLY A 156 8.50 -19.01 0.19
N PRO A 157 9.71 -18.57 0.56
CA PRO A 157 10.07 -18.38 1.96
C PRO A 157 9.19 -17.31 2.59
N LEU A 158 8.73 -17.59 3.81
CA LEU A 158 8.00 -16.63 4.64
C LEU A 158 8.94 -15.53 5.11
N PRO A 159 8.46 -14.28 5.25
CA PRO A 159 9.23 -13.27 5.95
C PRO A 159 9.38 -13.69 7.43
N VAL A 160 10.40 -13.16 8.10
CA VAL A 160 10.58 -13.19 9.56
C VAL A 160 9.66 -12.18 10.24
N SER A 161 9.37 -11.05 9.58
CA SER A 161 8.42 -10.08 10.08
C SER A 161 7.71 -9.28 9.00
N ILE A 162 6.53 -8.79 9.34
CA ILE A 162 5.72 -7.88 8.52
C ILE A 162 5.66 -6.53 9.24
N HIS A 163 6.20 -5.51 8.60
CA HIS A 163 6.18 -4.12 9.02
C HIS A 163 5.00 -3.42 8.34
N LEU A 164 4.07 -2.92 9.13
CA LEU A 164 2.91 -2.20 8.64
C LEU A 164 2.98 -0.75 9.13
N HIS A 165 2.98 0.18 8.20
CA HIS A 165 2.98 1.62 8.45
C HIS A 165 1.59 2.20 8.15
N SER A 166 0.94 2.75 9.17
CA SER A 166 -0.31 3.51 9.03
C SER A 166 0.03 4.95 8.63
N LEU A 167 -0.43 5.36 7.45
CA LEU A 167 -0.29 6.72 6.95
C LEU A 167 -1.47 7.64 7.34
N GLU A 168 -2.48 7.10 8.03
CA GLU A 168 -3.57 7.91 8.56
C GLU A 168 -3.16 8.61 9.87
N ASP A 169 -2.39 7.92 10.72
CA ASP A 169 -2.00 8.41 12.04
C ASP A 169 -0.49 8.31 12.34
N GLY A 170 0.31 7.73 11.44
CA GLY A 170 1.76 7.63 11.55
C GLY A 170 2.27 6.44 12.38
N HIS A 171 1.38 5.62 12.94
CA HIS A 171 1.82 4.47 13.74
C HIS A 171 2.40 3.36 12.87
N SER A 172 3.44 2.70 13.38
CA SER A 172 4.09 1.57 12.73
C SER A 172 4.03 0.36 13.66
N ASN A 173 3.67 -0.79 13.11
CA ASN A 173 3.57 -2.05 13.85
C ASN A 173 4.43 -3.11 13.17
N ILE A 174 5.12 -3.91 13.98
CA ILE A 174 5.93 -5.04 13.51
C ILE A 174 5.25 -6.31 14.01
N TYR A 175 4.97 -7.22 13.09
CA TYR A 175 4.34 -8.49 13.37
C TYR A 175 5.32 -9.60 13.02
N HIS A 176 5.70 -10.41 14.02
CA HIS A 176 6.55 -11.56 13.82
C HIS A 176 5.71 -12.74 13.31
N THR A 177 6.25 -13.44 12.32
CA THR A 177 5.61 -14.56 11.61
C THR A 177 6.12 -15.93 12.06
N THR A 178 7.07 -15.94 13.01
CA THR A 178 7.70 -17.12 13.62
C THR A 178 7.59 -17.11 15.14
#